data_AF-A0A2L2Z8F4-F1
#
_entry.id   AF-A0A2L2Z8F4-F1
#
_cell.length_a   1.000
_cell.length_b   1.000
_cell.length_c   1.000
_cell.angle_alpha   90.00
_cell.angle_beta   90.00
_cell.angle_gamma   90.00
#
_symmetry.space_group_name_H-M   'P 1'
#
loop_
_entity.id
_entity.type
_entity.pdbx_description
1 polymer ?
#
loop_
_entity_poly.entity_id
_entity_poly.type
_entity_poly.pdbx_seq_one_letter_code
_entity_poly.pdbx_strand_id
1 'polypeptide(L)' 'SPRKIGAFVLMIMKETADSYLWSSVKNAVITAPAYFFDSQRQASIDAGHIAGLNVLRVINEPTAAALA' A
#
# COMPACT_ATOMS: atom_id res chain seq x y z
N SER A 1 -0.55 -16.69 -1.87
CA SER A 1 -0.04 -16.20 -0.58
C SER A 1 -0.74 -14.89 -0.24
N PRO A 2 -0.88 -14.53 1.05
CA PRO A 2 -1.58 -13.30 1.46
C PRO A 2 -1.08 -12.03 0.76
N ARG A 3 0.24 -11.92 0.56
CA ARG A 3 0.89 -10.83 -0.21
C ARG A 3 0.37 -10.69 -1.64
N LYS A 4 0.13 -11.81 -2.35
CA LYS A 4 -0.41 -11.78 -3.72
C LYS A 4 -1.86 -11.28 -3.75
N ILE A 5 -2.66 -11.67 -2.77
CA ILE A 5 -4.04 -11.18 -2.64
C ILE A 5 -4.06 -9.68 -2.33
N GLY A 6 -3.21 -9.23 -1.39
CA GLY A 6 -3.01 -7.81 -1.11
C GLY A 6 -2.56 -7.02 -2.34
N ALA A 7 -1.67 -7.60 -3.17
CA ALA A 7 -1.23 -6.96 -4.40
C ALA A 7 -2.36 -6.75 -5.41
N PHE A 8 -3.31 -7.69 -5.54
CA PHE A 8 -4.48 -7.50 -6.41
C PHE A 8 -5.33 -6.30 -5.99
N VAL A 9 -5.55 -6.11 -4.68
CA VAL A 9 -6.26 -4.94 -4.16
C VAL A 9 -5.48 -3.66 -4.47
N LEU A 10 -4.16 -3.65 -4.23
CA LEU A 10 -3.31 -2.49 -4.50
C LEU A 10 -3.21 -2.14 -5.99
N MET A 11 -3.29 -3.12 -6.90
CA MET A 11 -3.36 -2.86 -8.34
C MET A 11 -4.64 -2.11 -8.71
N ILE A 12 -5.80 -2.50 -8.17
CA ILE A 12 -7.07 -1.80 -8.42
C ILE A 12 -7.02 -0.36 -7.86
N MET A 13 -6.42 -0.17 -6.68
CA MET A 13 -6.23 1.16 -6.10
C MET A 13 -5.32 2.04 -6.95
N LYS A 14 -4.24 1.47 -7.49
CA LYS A 14 -3.35 2.15 -8.43
C LYS A 14 -4.08 2.52 -9.71
N GLU A 15 -4.82 1.60 -10.34
CA GLU A 15 -5.60 1.87 -11.55
C GLU A 15 -6.65 2.97 -11.33
N THR A 16 -7.27 2.99 -10.15
CA THR A 16 -8.22 4.04 -9.75
C THR A 16 -7.52 5.40 -9.69
N ALA A 17 -6.35 5.47 -9.05
CA ALA A 17 -5.56 6.70 -8.95
C ALA A 17 -5.02 7.15 -10.32
N ASP A 18 -4.51 6.23 -11.14
CA ASP A 18 -4.01 6.50 -12.49
C ASP A 18 -5.12 7.10 -13.37
N SER A 19 -6.32 6.52 -13.28
CA SER A 19 -7.49 6.98 -14.03
C SER A 19 -7.97 8.36 -13.57
N TYR A 20 -7.92 8.63 -12.26
CA TYR A 20 -8.31 9.93 -11.71
C TYR A 20 -7.31 11.04 -12.05
N LEU A 21 -6.02 10.72 -12.00
CA LEU A 21 -4.92 11.68 -12.21
C LEU A 21 -4.47 11.81 -13.67
N TRP A 22 -4.97 10.96 -14.56
CA TRP A 22 -4.55 10.86 -15.97
C TRP A 22 -3.03 10.69 -16.14
N SER A 23 -2.39 10.02 -15.17
CA SER A 23 -0.95 9.86 -15.09
C SER A 23 -0.60 8.64 -14.25
N SER A 24 0.54 8.00 -14.54
CA SER A 24 0.94 6.79 -13.82
C SER A 24 1.50 7.09 -12.42
N VAL A 25 0.85 6.57 -11.40
CA VAL A 25 1.28 6.59 -10.01
C VAL A 25 2.35 5.53 -9.79
N LYS A 26 3.51 5.97 -9.28
CA LYS A 26 4.67 5.09 -9.04
C LYS A 26 5.00 4.92 -7.57
N ASN A 27 4.62 5.87 -6.72
CA ASN A 27 4.99 5.90 -5.31
C ASN A 27 3.73 5.83 -4.45
N ALA A 28 3.79 5.11 -3.33
CA ALA A 28 2.67 4.98 -2.40
C ALA A 28 3.13 4.96 -0.94
N VAL A 29 2.24 5.43 -0.07
CA VAL A 29 2.26 5.18 1.37
C VAL A 29 1.11 4.23 1.67
N ILE A 30 1.38 3.14 2.38
CA ILE A 30 0.38 2.10 2.69
C ILE A 30 0.10 2.14 4.19
N THR A 31 -1.18 2.10 4.58
CA THR A 31 -1.56 1.99 5.99
C THR A 31 -1.50 0.54 6.47
N ALA A 32 -1.20 0.34 7.74
CA ALA A 32 -1.28 -0.97 8.39
C ALA A 32 -1.76 -0.84 9.85
N PRO A 33 -2.33 -1.91 10.43
CA PRO A 33 -2.69 -1.91 11.83
C PRO A 33 -1.48 -1.63 12.73
N ALA A 34 -1.67 -0.84 13.79
CA ALA A 34 -0.57 -0.43 14.67
C ALA A 34 0.15 -1.61 15.34
N TYR A 35 -0.56 -2.72 15.54
CA TYR A 35 -0.06 -3.95 16.15
C TYR A 35 0.60 -4.94 15.17
N PHE A 36 0.77 -4.55 13.89
CA PHE A 36 1.49 -5.40 12.93
C PHE A 36 2.99 -5.48 13.26
N PHE A 37 3.48 -6.71 13.33
CA PHE A 37 4.90 -7.03 13.47
C PHE A 37 5.63 -6.95 12.13
N ASP A 38 6.97 -6.96 12.16
CA ASP A 38 7.83 -6.75 10.99
C ASP A 38 7.48 -7.66 9.80
N SER A 39 7.13 -8.92 10.04
CA SER A 39 6.77 -9.87 8.99
C SER A 39 5.48 -9.49 8.24
N GLN A 40 4.49 -8.95 8.94
CA GLN A 40 3.23 -8.48 8.35
C GLN A 40 3.44 -7.15 7.62
N ARG A 41 4.28 -6.27 8.16
CA ARG A 41 4.67 -5.02 7.48
C ARG A 41 5.45 -5.30 6.19
N GLN A 42 6.41 -6.22 6.24
CA GLN A 42 7.14 -6.66 5.07
C GLN A 42 6.18 -7.28 4.04
N ALA A 43 5.15 -8.00 4.49
CA ALA A 43 4.12 -8.50 3.60
C ALA A 43 3.33 -7.39 2.88
N SER A 44 3.01 -6.29 3.56
CA SER A 44 2.39 -5.13 2.93
C SER A 44 3.32 -4.44 1.93
N ILE A 45 4.62 -4.33 2.24
CA ILE A 45 5.64 -3.78 1.32
C ILE A 45 5.74 -4.64 0.07
N ASP A 46 5.87 -5.96 0.24
CA ASP A 46 5.97 -6.90 -0.87
C ASP A 46 4.72 -6.87 -1.75
N ALA A 47 3.53 -6.73 -1.15
CA ALA A 47 2.28 -6.57 -1.90
C ALA A 47 2.31 -5.30 -2.76
N GLY A 48 2.84 -4.18 -2.24
CA GLY A 48 3.06 -2.95 -2.99
C GLY A 48 4.03 -3.14 -4.15
N HIS A 49 5.15 -3.82 -3.93
CA HIS A 49 6.12 -4.12 -4.99
C HIS A 49 5.52 -5.00 -6.10
N ILE A 50 4.75 -6.03 -5.74
CA ILE A 50 4.04 -6.88 -6.71
C ILE A 50 3.01 -6.06 -7.51
N ALA A 51 2.37 -5.07 -6.89
CA ALA A 51 1.44 -4.15 -7.56
C ALA A 51 2.14 -3.07 -8.43
N GLY A 52 3.48 -3.08 -8.50
CA GLY A 52 4.24 -2.09 -9.26
C GLY A 52 4.24 -0.70 -8.61
N LEU A 53 4.17 -0.64 -7.28
CA LEU A 53 4.29 0.58 -6.48
C LEU A 53 5.62 0.58 -5.70
N ASN A 54 6.31 1.70 -5.71
CA ASN A 54 7.41 1.99 -4.79
C ASN A 54 6.82 2.41 -3.44
N VAL A 55 6.99 1.56 -2.41
CA VAL A 55 6.42 1.80 -1.08
C VAL A 55 7.35 2.70 -0.28
N LEU A 56 7.01 3.99 -0.18
CA LEU A 56 7.83 4.98 0.53
C LEU A 56 7.79 4.78 2.05
N ARG A 57 6.64 4.35 2.57
CA ARG A 57 6.42 4.12 3.99
C ARG A 57 5.20 3.22 4.21
N VAL A 58 5.27 2.38 5.24
CA VAL A 58 4.08 1.78 5.86
C VAL A 58 3.77 2.56 7.13
N ILE A 59 2.63 3.26 7.16
CA ILE A 59 2.19 4.09 8.29
C ILE A 59 1.13 3.37 9.12
N ASN A 60 1.11 3.61 10.43
CA ASN A 60 0.08 3.06 11.29
C ASN A 60 -1.26 3.74 10.97
N GLU A 61 -2.34 2.96 10.87
CA GLU A 61 -3.70 3.46 10.69
C GLU A 61 -4.11 4.54 11.70
N PRO A 62 -3.92 4.39 13.03
CA PRO A 62 -4.27 5.46 13.96
C PRO A 62 -3.43 6.72 13.77
N THR A 63 -2.17 6.58 13.32
CA THR A 63 -1.32 7.74 13.01
C THR A 63 -1.78 8.43 11.73
N ALA A 64 -2.14 7.68 10.69
CA ALA A 64 -2.69 8.24 9.46
C ALA A 64 -4.02 8.95 9.71
N ALA A 65 -4.91 8.37 10.53
CA ALA A 65 -6.17 8.98 10.92
C ALA A 65 -5.97 10.26 11.73
N ALA A 66 -4.95 10.32 12.60
CA ALA A 66 -4.64 11.51 13.39
C ALA A 66 -4.00 12.65 12.57
N LEU A 67 -3.52 12.37 11.36
CA LEU A 67 -2.95 13.37 10.44
C LEU A 67 -3.97 13.93 9.44
N ALA A 68 -5.15 13.31 9.32
CA ALA A 68 -6.23 13.72 8.43
C ALA A 68 -7.07 14.84 9.05
#